data_AF-U6MN93-F1
#
_entry.id   AF-U6MN93-F1
#
_cell.length_a   1.000
_cell.length_b   1.000
_cell.length_c   1.000
_cell.angle_alpha   90.00
_cell.angle_beta   90.00
_cell.angle_gamma   90.00
#
_symmetry.space_group_name_H-M   'P 1'
#
loop_
_entity.id
_entity.type
_entity.pdbx_description
1 polymer ?
#
loop_
_entity_poly.entity_id
_entity_poly.type
_entity_poly.pdbx_seq_one_letter_code
_entity_poly.pdbx_strand_id
1 'polypeptide(L)'
;MSLQAGSTQPPTLLTEADLIDKMDKGYQHVGRLCNADLSRPDLRASMERDMTLIARGVERKEDVIQRHVGTVAEVFRLLRVHIALLDEQLQRIFPPPAASDAESRVLQSNFCVCAKCGSSMDLMDTGGGAQGNSSRRGRSNARHGSADASGDPGTDRFLVSSTQQA
;
A
#
# COMPACT_ATOMS: atom_id res chain seq x y z
N MET A 1 -33.33 -33.94 17.18
CA MET A 1 -32.94 -32.81 16.30
C MET A 1 -31.80 -32.07 16.99
N SER A 2 -30.56 -32.22 16.51
CA SER A 2 -29.41 -31.50 17.08
C SER A 2 -29.23 -30.17 16.35
N LEU A 3 -29.31 -29.06 17.09
CA LEU A 3 -28.96 -27.74 16.56
C LEU A 3 -27.43 -27.65 16.46
N GLN A 4 -26.89 -27.73 15.24
CA GLN A 4 -25.48 -27.45 15.01
C GLN A 4 -25.26 -25.94 14.98
N ALA A 5 -24.42 -25.45 15.89
CA ALA A 5 -23.94 -24.08 15.87
C ALA A 5 -22.97 -23.91 14.69
N GLY A 6 -23.32 -23.06 13.72
CA GLY A 6 -22.41 -22.63 12.67
C GLY A 6 -21.47 -21.55 13.21
N SER A 7 -20.17 -21.72 12.99
CA SER A 7 -19.17 -20.69 13.28
C SER A 7 -18.85 -19.93 11.99
N THR A 8 -18.70 -18.61 12.07
CA THR A 8 -18.19 -17.79 10.96
C THR A 8 -16.67 -17.81 11.02
N GLN A 9 -16.03 -18.23 9.93
CA GLN A 9 -14.58 -18.09 9.80
C GLN A 9 -14.20 -16.65 9.41
N PRO A 10 -13.12 -16.11 9.99
CA PRO A 10 -12.57 -14.84 9.53
C PRO A 10 -12.04 -14.97 8.09
N PRO A 11 -11.96 -13.86 7.34
CA PRO A 11 -11.37 -13.86 6.01
C PRO A 11 -9.96 -14.42 6.04
N THR A 12 -9.64 -15.28 5.08
CA THR A 12 -8.28 -15.81 4.91
C THR A 12 -7.33 -14.69 4.50
N LEU A 13 -6.08 -14.75 4.96
CA LEU A 13 -5.03 -13.86 4.45
C LEU A 13 -4.86 -14.06 2.95
N LEU A 14 -4.55 -12.97 2.25
CA LEU A 14 -4.37 -13.00 0.79
C LEU A 14 -3.20 -13.91 0.44
N THR A 15 -3.44 -14.86 -0.46
CA THR A 15 -2.37 -15.62 -1.09
C THR A 15 -1.66 -14.73 -2.13
N GLU A 16 -0.47 -15.13 -2.57
CA GLU A 16 0.24 -14.45 -3.66
C GLU A 16 -0.62 -14.36 -4.93
N ALA A 17 -1.35 -15.43 -5.26
CA ALA A 17 -2.26 -15.45 -6.41
C ALA A 17 -3.41 -14.44 -6.26
N ASP A 18 -4.01 -14.35 -5.07
CA ASP A 18 -5.09 -13.38 -4.80
C ASP A 18 -4.57 -11.94 -4.86
N LEU A 19 -3.32 -11.70 -4.44
CA LEU A 19 -2.70 -10.39 -4.49
C LEU A 19 -2.43 -9.94 -5.93
N ILE A 20 -1.91 -10.84 -6.77
CA ILE A 20 -1.66 -10.58 -8.19
C ILE A 20 -2.98 -10.26 -8.91
N ASP A 21 -4.01 -11.08 -8.75
CA ASP A 21 -5.33 -10.86 -9.37
C ASP A 21 -5.96 -9.52 -8.93
N LYS A 22 -5.77 -9.14 -7.66
CA LYS A 22 -6.20 -7.84 -7.14
C LYS A 22 -5.43 -6.68 -7.77
N MET A 23 -4.11 -6.79 -7.92
CA MET A 23 -3.32 -5.77 -8.57
C MET A 23 -3.71 -5.61 -10.05
N ASP A 24 -3.86 -6.70 -10.79
CA ASP A 24 -4.26 -6.69 -12.19
C ASP A 24 -5.59 -5.93 -12.39
N LYS A 25 -6.58 -6.17 -11.52
CA LYS A 25 -7.86 -5.45 -11.54
C LYS A 25 -7.71 -3.94 -11.34
N GLY A 26 -6.79 -3.52 -10.46
CA GLY A 26 -6.48 -2.11 -10.23
C GLY A 26 -5.85 -1.44 -11.45
N TYR A 27 -4.89 -2.13 -12.08
CA TYR A 27 -4.17 -1.60 -13.25
C TYR A 27 -4.97 -1.66 -14.56
N GLN A 28 -5.95 -2.57 -14.69
CA GLN A 28 -6.80 -2.69 -15.89
C GLN A 28 -7.54 -1.40 -16.25
N HIS A 29 -8.01 -0.63 -15.27
CA HIS A 29 -8.73 0.63 -15.54
C HIS A 29 -7.80 1.68 -16.16
N VAL A 30 -6.57 1.76 -15.68
CA VAL A 30 -5.55 2.66 -16.20
C VAL A 30 -4.99 2.16 -17.53
N GLY A 31 -4.89 0.84 -17.71
CA GLY A 31 -4.49 0.21 -18.96
C GLY A 31 -5.40 0.58 -20.14
N ARG A 32 -6.72 0.71 -19.90
CA ARG A 32 -7.68 1.17 -20.91
C ARG A 32 -7.46 2.64 -21.30
N LEU A 33 -7.10 3.50 -20.35
CA LEU A 33 -6.83 4.92 -20.61
C LEU A 33 -5.54 5.12 -21.41
N CYS A 34 -4.52 4.30 -21.12
CA CYS A 34 -3.20 4.40 -21.75
C CYS A 34 -3.11 3.66 -23.08
N ASN A 35 -4.20 3.03 -23.54
CA ASN A 35 -4.26 2.14 -24.70
C ASN A 35 -3.15 1.07 -24.70
N ALA A 36 -2.69 0.72 -23.50
CA ALA A 36 -1.64 -0.23 -23.20
C ALA A 36 -1.92 -0.78 -21.80
N ASP A 37 -2.31 -2.06 -21.72
CA ASP A 37 -2.54 -2.70 -20.44
C ASP A 37 -1.20 -2.98 -19.76
N LEU A 38 -0.86 -2.17 -18.76
CA LEU A 38 0.40 -2.28 -18.01
C LEU A 38 0.44 -3.48 -17.06
N SER A 39 -0.70 -4.13 -16.81
CA SER A 39 -0.74 -5.40 -16.07
C SER A 39 -0.38 -6.60 -16.94
N ARG A 40 -0.43 -6.44 -18.27
CA ARG A 40 -0.19 -7.52 -19.23
C ARG A 40 1.17 -7.36 -19.91
N PRO A 41 1.82 -8.48 -20.27
CA PRO A 41 3.11 -8.45 -20.94
C PRO A 41 3.04 -8.06 -22.43
N ASP A 42 1.87 -7.64 -22.95
CA ASP A 42 1.64 -7.48 -24.39
C ASP A 42 2.56 -6.43 -25.03
N LEU A 43 2.77 -5.29 -24.35
CA LEU A 43 3.71 -4.26 -24.81
C LEU A 43 5.14 -4.80 -24.87
N ARG A 44 5.55 -5.57 -23.85
CA ARG A 44 6.88 -6.19 -23.79
C ARG A 44 7.05 -7.25 -24.87
N ALA A 45 6.06 -8.09 -25.09
CA ALA A 45 6.05 -9.08 -26.16
C ALA A 45 6.13 -8.42 -27.55
N SER A 46 5.54 -7.24 -27.73
CA SER A 46 5.72 -6.46 -28.97
C SER A 46 7.17 -6.02 -29.15
N MET A 47 7.81 -5.48 -28.11
CA MET A 47 9.21 -5.06 -28.17
C MET A 47 10.14 -6.24 -28.49
N GLU A 48 9.91 -7.40 -27.88
CA GLU A 48 10.72 -8.61 -28.11
C GLU A 48 10.57 -9.15 -29.54
N ARG A 49 9.36 -9.06 -30.12
CA ARG A 49 9.14 -9.38 -31.54
C ARG A 49 9.90 -8.43 -32.45
N ASP A 50 9.86 -7.12 -32.18
CA ASP A 50 10.56 -6.12 -32.99
C ASP A 50 12.10 -6.29 -32.87
N MET A 51 12.62 -6.68 -31.70
CA MET A 51 14.03 -7.06 -31.54
C MET A 51 14.42 -8.25 -32.43
N THR A 52 13.52 -9.21 -32.60
CA THR A 52 13.73 -10.34 -33.51
C THR A 52 13.79 -9.89 -34.97
N LEU A 53 12.98 -8.89 -35.35
CA LEU A 53 13.00 -8.32 -36.71
C LEU A 53 14.29 -7.54 -36.99
N ILE A 54 14.82 -6.81 -36.00
CA ILE A 54 16.14 -6.17 -36.11
C ILE A 54 17.22 -7.23 -36.31
N ALA A 55 17.23 -8.30 -35.50
CA ALA A 55 18.23 -9.36 -35.60
C ALA A 55 18.21 -10.07 -36.97
N ARG A 56 17.06 -10.09 -37.64
CA ARG A 56 16.90 -10.63 -39.01
C ARG A 56 17.24 -9.62 -40.11
N GLY A 57 17.57 -8.37 -39.75
CA GLY A 57 17.82 -7.28 -40.70
C GLY A 57 16.58 -6.77 -41.42
N VAL A 58 15.37 -7.06 -40.89
CA VAL A 58 14.08 -6.67 -41.49
C VAL A 58 13.70 -5.25 -41.10
N GLU A 59 13.89 -4.87 -39.83
CA GLU A 59 13.63 -3.51 -39.34
C GLU A 59 14.92 -2.79 -38.93
N ARG A 60 14.95 -1.47 -39.09
CA ARG A 60 16.05 -0.65 -38.58
C ARG A 60 15.85 -0.37 -37.10
N LYS A 61 16.94 -0.41 -36.34
CA LYS A 61 16.96 -0.11 -34.91
C LYS A 61 16.33 1.26 -34.60
N GLU A 62 16.63 2.27 -35.40
CA GLU A 62 16.17 3.64 -35.18
C GLU A 62 14.65 3.74 -35.23
N ASP A 63 14.01 3.04 -36.17
CA ASP A 63 12.54 3.03 -36.32
C ASP A 63 11.87 2.36 -35.12
N VAL A 64 12.41 1.22 -34.68
CA VAL A 64 11.92 0.48 -33.53
C VAL A 64 12.04 1.29 -32.23
N ILE A 65 13.20 1.96 -32.04
CA ILE A 65 13.40 2.83 -30.88
C ILE A 65 12.41 3.98 -30.90
N GLN A 66 12.28 4.70 -32.00
CA GLN A 66 11.35 5.83 -32.09
C GLN A 66 9.91 5.41 -31.78
N ARG A 67 9.48 4.26 -32.31
CA ARG A 67 8.15 3.69 -32.06
C ARG A 67 7.92 3.39 -30.58
N HIS A 68 8.84 2.65 -29.95
CA HIS A 68 8.65 2.21 -28.56
C HIS A 68 8.87 3.33 -27.55
N VAL A 69 9.85 4.22 -27.77
CA VAL A 69 10.01 5.43 -26.95
C VAL A 69 8.75 6.29 -27.04
N GLY A 70 8.20 6.49 -28.25
CA GLY A 70 6.94 7.21 -28.43
C GLY A 70 5.77 6.57 -27.67
N THR A 71 5.65 5.24 -27.76
CA THR A 71 4.61 4.48 -27.05
C THR A 71 4.75 4.63 -25.53
N VAL A 72 5.94 4.41 -24.98
CA VAL A 72 6.17 4.50 -23.52
C VAL A 72 6.04 5.94 -23.02
N ALA A 73 6.47 6.93 -23.81
CA ALA A 73 6.29 8.34 -23.46
C ALA A 73 4.80 8.71 -23.38
N GLU A 74 3.98 8.22 -24.31
CA GLU A 74 2.54 8.48 -24.30
C GLU A 74 1.84 7.78 -23.12
N VAL A 75 2.18 6.52 -22.86
CA VAL A 75 1.72 5.80 -21.67
C VAL A 75 2.07 6.59 -20.40
N PHE A 76 3.31 7.04 -20.27
CA PHE A 76 3.75 7.81 -19.10
C PHE A 76 2.99 9.13 -18.97
N ARG A 77 2.76 9.84 -20.09
CA ARG A 77 1.99 11.08 -20.11
C ARG A 77 0.56 10.84 -19.61
N LEU A 78 -0.11 9.82 -20.13
CA LEU A 78 -1.49 9.45 -19.74
C LEU A 78 -1.56 9.02 -18.28
N LEU A 79 -0.60 8.22 -17.81
CA LEU A 79 -0.51 7.81 -16.42
C LEU A 79 -0.38 9.02 -15.48
N ARG A 80 0.46 10.00 -15.83
CA ARG A 80 0.61 11.23 -15.03
C ARG A 80 -0.67 12.05 -14.95
N VAL A 81 -1.43 12.13 -16.04
CA VAL A 81 -2.73 12.83 -16.07
C VAL A 81 -3.76 12.11 -15.19
N HIS A 82 -3.70 10.78 -15.14
CA HIS A 82 -4.71 9.95 -14.49
C HIS A 82 -4.26 9.28 -13.18
N ILE A 83 -3.16 9.74 -12.58
CA ILE A 83 -2.60 9.10 -11.37
C ILE A 83 -3.59 9.09 -10.19
N ALA A 84 -4.40 10.13 -10.04
CA ALA A 84 -5.45 10.17 -9.02
C ALA A 84 -6.52 9.08 -9.22
N LEU A 85 -6.83 8.70 -10.47
CA LEU A 85 -7.75 7.59 -10.76
C LEU A 85 -7.11 6.25 -10.41
N LEU A 86 -5.80 6.09 -10.64
CA LEU A 86 -5.06 4.91 -10.21
C LEU A 86 -5.13 4.76 -8.69
N ASP A 87 -4.85 5.84 -7.95
CA ASP A 87 -4.91 5.86 -6.49
C ASP A 87 -6.31 5.50 -5.99
N GLU A 88 -7.37 6.07 -6.59
CA GLU A 88 -8.75 5.72 -6.25
C GLU A 88 -9.07 4.23 -6.47
N GLN A 89 -8.63 3.66 -7.61
CA GLN A 89 -8.87 2.24 -7.88
C GLN A 89 -8.07 1.34 -6.94
N LEU A 90 -6.81 1.68 -6.65
CA LEU A 90 -5.99 0.93 -5.71
C LEU A 90 -6.53 1.02 -4.30
N GLN A 91 -7.03 2.17 -3.86
CA GLN A 91 -7.65 2.35 -2.54
C GLN A 91 -8.91 1.50 -2.35
N ARG A 92 -9.64 1.15 -3.41
CA ARG A 92 -10.80 0.24 -3.29
C ARG A 92 -10.39 -1.20 -3.00
N ILE A 93 -9.21 -1.60 -3.48
CA ILE A 93 -8.68 -2.95 -3.40
C ILE A 93 -7.83 -3.12 -2.14
N PHE A 94 -7.04 -2.08 -1.86
CA PHE A 94 -6.19 -1.87 -0.70
C PHE A 94 -6.68 -0.59 -0.03
N PRO A 95 -7.76 -0.64 0.77
CA PRO A 95 -8.13 0.50 1.60
C PRO A 95 -6.87 0.97 2.30
N PRO A 96 -6.66 2.30 2.43
CA PRO A 96 -5.54 2.81 3.19
C PRO A 96 -5.50 1.97 4.46
N PRO A 97 -4.34 1.36 4.82
CA PRO A 97 -4.21 0.92 6.20
C PRO A 97 -4.66 2.14 6.96
N ALA A 98 -5.74 2.02 7.75
CA ALA A 98 -6.26 3.17 8.44
C ALA A 98 -5.02 3.89 8.97
N ALA A 99 -4.95 5.20 8.87
CA ALA A 99 -4.12 5.91 9.81
C ALA A 99 -4.74 5.62 11.20
N SER A 100 -4.69 4.37 11.66
CA SER A 100 -4.21 4.09 12.97
C SER A 100 -2.86 4.81 13.01
N ASP A 101 -2.91 6.07 13.44
CA ASP A 101 -2.45 6.27 14.80
C ASP A 101 -2.79 5.01 15.57
N ALA A 102 -1.84 4.08 15.56
CA ALA A 102 -1.90 2.90 16.39
C ALA A 102 -1.69 3.44 17.81
N GLU A 103 -2.68 4.14 18.35
CA GLU A 103 -3.01 4.04 19.76
C GLU A 103 -3.45 2.59 19.96
N SER A 104 -2.46 1.69 19.89
CA SER A 104 -2.54 0.35 20.44
C SER A 104 -2.68 0.58 21.93
N ARG A 105 -3.91 0.81 22.37
CA ARG A 105 -4.18 1.12 23.75
C ARG A 105 -3.93 -0.16 24.52
N VAL A 106 -2.96 -0.13 25.42
CA VAL A 106 -2.73 -1.23 26.36
C VAL A 106 -4.00 -1.38 27.20
N LEU A 107 -4.73 -2.47 26.95
CA LEU A 107 -5.89 -2.87 27.75
C LEU A 107 -5.43 -3.41 29.09
N GLN A 108 -4.33 -4.17 29.08
CA GLN A 108 -3.76 -4.75 30.28
C GLN A 108 -2.25 -4.95 30.09
N SER A 109 -1.47 -4.37 30.99
CA SER A 109 -0.04 -4.62 31.04
C SER A 109 0.29 -5.97 31.67
N ASN A 110 1.38 -6.60 31.24
CA ASN A 110 1.84 -7.90 31.70
C ASN A 110 0.76 -9.00 31.62
N PHE A 111 -0.03 -8.98 30.56
CA PHE A 111 -1.10 -9.95 30.36
C PHE A 111 -0.58 -11.38 30.30
N CYS A 112 0.55 -11.59 29.63
CA CYS A 112 1.20 -12.89 29.59
C CYS A 112 2.72 -12.76 29.49
N VAL A 113 3.41 -13.89 29.62
CA VAL A 113 4.85 -13.97 29.38
C VAL A 113 5.12 -14.67 28.06
N CYS A 114 6.11 -14.19 27.32
CA CYS A 114 6.57 -14.84 26.11
C CYS A 114 7.17 -16.20 26.46
N ALA A 115 6.62 -17.28 25.91
CA ALA A 115 7.10 -18.64 26.17
C ALA A 115 8.55 -18.89 25.67
N LYS A 116 9.09 -18.00 24.84
CA LYS A 116 10.45 -18.12 24.27
C LYS A 116 11.52 -17.37 25.06
N CYS A 117 11.21 -16.16 25.54
CA CYS A 117 12.20 -15.31 26.22
C CYS A 117 11.82 -14.94 27.66
N GLY A 118 10.64 -15.35 28.13
CA GLY A 118 10.14 -15.03 29.48
C GLY A 118 9.76 -13.57 29.69
N SER A 119 9.97 -12.70 28.69
CA SER A 119 9.62 -11.28 28.76
C SER A 119 8.11 -11.10 28.88
N SER A 120 7.71 -10.09 29.64
CA SER A 120 6.31 -9.74 29.82
C SER A 120 5.72 -9.08 28.56
N MET A 121 4.47 -9.41 28.24
CA MET A 121 3.75 -8.95 27.07
C MET A 121 2.44 -8.28 27.49
N ASP A 122 2.17 -7.11 26.93
CA ASP A 122 0.95 -6.35 27.15
C ASP A 122 -0.15 -6.75 26.16
N LEU A 123 -1.40 -6.78 26.61
CA LEU A 123 -2.57 -6.97 25.75
C LEU A 123 -3.02 -5.60 25.24
N MET A 124 -2.96 -5.39 23.94
CA MET A 124 -3.36 -4.14 23.29
C MET A 124 -4.69 -4.31 22.55
N ASP A 125 -5.55 -3.30 22.62
CA ASP A 125 -6.76 -3.23 21.80
C ASP A 125 -6.37 -2.79 20.40
N THR A 126 -6.65 -3.62 19.41
CA THR A 126 -6.62 -3.22 18.00
C THR A 126 -8.05 -2.99 17.53
N GLY A 127 -8.78 -2.10 18.22
CA GLY A 127 -10.04 -1.47 17.79
C GLY A 127 -11.06 -2.37 17.09
N GLY A 128 -11.13 -3.64 17.48
CA GLY A 128 -11.78 -4.71 16.73
C GLY A 128 -12.95 -5.37 17.46
N GLY A 129 -13.76 -4.57 18.15
CA GLY A 129 -15.15 -4.85 18.53
C GLY A 129 -15.46 -5.98 19.53
N ALA A 130 -15.88 -5.62 20.75
CA ALA A 130 -17.02 -6.27 21.44
C ALA A 130 -17.55 -5.40 22.59
N GLN A 131 -18.83 -5.06 22.48
CA GLN A 131 -19.64 -4.28 23.40
C GLN A 131 -19.84 -5.04 24.72
N GLY A 132 -19.24 -4.56 25.80
CA GLY A 132 -19.42 -5.08 27.16
C GLY A 132 -19.85 -3.96 28.11
N ASN A 133 -21.15 -3.87 28.35
CA ASN A 133 -21.79 -2.89 29.23
C ASN A 133 -21.35 -3.10 30.70
N SER A 134 -20.54 -2.21 31.25
CA SER A 134 -20.38 -2.10 32.70
C SER A 134 -20.35 -0.65 33.13
N SER A 135 -21.54 -0.14 33.43
CA SER A 135 -21.76 1.06 34.24
C SER A 135 -21.04 0.92 35.59
N ARG A 136 -19.97 1.70 35.82
CA ARG A 136 -19.54 2.07 37.17
C ARG A 136 -19.10 3.53 37.22
N ARG A 137 -19.94 4.33 37.85
CA ARG A 137 -19.70 5.69 38.32
C ARG A 137 -18.59 5.68 39.38
N GLY A 138 -17.60 6.57 39.23
CA GLY A 138 -16.62 6.94 40.28
C GLY A 138 -15.80 8.10 39.74
N ARG A 139 -16.17 9.36 40.00
CA ARG A 139 -15.89 10.19 41.19
C ARG A 139 -14.40 10.54 41.33
N SER A 140 -14.09 11.78 40.91
CA SER A 140 -13.04 12.72 41.36
C SER A 140 -11.57 12.27 41.39
N ASN A 141 -10.66 13.07 40.79
CA ASN A 141 -9.94 14.11 41.53
C ASN A 141 -9.12 15.03 40.59
N ALA A 142 -9.01 16.29 40.98
CA ALA A 142 -8.13 17.30 40.39
C ALA A 142 -6.67 17.11 40.88
N ARG A 143 -5.69 17.54 40.08
CA ARG A 143 -4.64 18.55 40.43
C ARG A 143 -3.35 18.44 39.58
N HIS A 144 -2.95 19.61 39.09
CA HIS A 144 -1.61 20.22 39.03
C HIS A 144 -0.37 19.52 38.42
N GLY A 145 0.31 20.34 37.59
CA GLY A 145 1.77 20.44 37.43
C GLY A 145 2.32 19.60 36.28
N SER A 146 3.28 20.03 35.46
CA SER A 146 4.08 21.25 35.36
C SER A 146 4.71 21.26 33.96
N ALA A 147 5.10 22.45 33.50
CA ALA A 147 5.95 22.65 32.34
C ALA A 147 7.40 22.22 32.62
N ASP A 148 8.09 21.73 31.58
CA ASP A 148 9.52 21.90 31.25
C ASP A 148 9.81 20.95 30.05
N ALA A 149 10.13 21.40 28.85
CA ALA A 149 11.34 22.06 28.33
C ALA A 149 12.32 21.06 27.65
N SER A 150 12.72 21.45 26.43
CA SER A 150 13.97 21.16 25.69
C SER A 150 14.18 19.82 24.95
N GLY A 151 14.46 19.94 23.65
CA GLY A 151 15.08 18.90 22.80
C GLY A 151 14.90 19.11 21.28
N ASP A 152 15.65 20.06 20.68
CA ASP A 152 15.98 20.13 19.22
C ASP A 152 17.10 19.07 18.94
N PRO A 153 17.39 18.51 17.73
CA PRO A 153 17.34 19.12 16.39
C PRO A 153 16.96 18.19 15.19
N GLY A 154 16.90 18.74 13.97
CA GLY A 154 17.21 17.95 12.76
C GLY A 154 16.28 18.13 11.55
N THR A 155 16.17 19.36 11.02
CA THR A 155 15.61 19.57 9.68
C THR A 155 16.72 19.40 8.63
N ASP A 156 16.80 18.21 8.04
CA ASP A 156 17.68 17.97 6.89
C ASP A 156 16.96 18.40 5.61
N ARG A 157 17.23 19.65 5.22
CA ARG A 157 16.63 20.33 4.08
C ARG A 157 17.46 20.03 2.83
N PHE A 158 17.11 18.97 2.11
CA PHE A 158 17.73 18.59 0.85
C PHE A 158 17.43 19.64 -0.24
N LEU A 159 18.36 20.57 -0.47
CA LEU A 159 18.39 21.49 -1.61
C LEU A 159 19.24 20.85 -2.73
N VAL A 160 18.59 20.28 -3.73
CA VAL A 160 19.23 19.92 -5.00
C VAL A 160 19.42 21.22 -5.80
N SER A 161 20.67 21.67 -5.91
CA SER A 161 21.05 22.77 -6.80
C SER A 161 21.34 22.23 -8.20
N SER A 162 20.54 22.68 -9.16
CA SER A 162 20.68 22.43 -10.58
C SER A 162 21.98 23.01 -11.12
N THR A 163 22.88 22.18 -11.65
CA THR A 163 23.97 22.61 -12.51
C THR A 163 23.50 22.56 -13.96
N GLN A 164 23.24 23.73 -14.55
CA GLN A 164 23.04 23.89 -15.99
C GLN A 164 24.39 24.02 -16.69
N GLN A 165 24.51 23.35 -17.85
CA GLN A 165 25.57 23.51 -18.85
C GLN A 165 25.45 24.86 -19.57
N ALA A 166 26.60 25.49 -19.83
CA ALA A 166 27.06 25.91 -21.15
C ALA A 166 28.48 26.48 -21.03
#